data_AF-A0A936MRN7-F1
#
_entry.id   AF-A0A936MRN7-F1
#
_cell.length_a   1.000
_cell.length_b   1.000
_cell.length_c   1.000
_cell.angle_alpha   90.00
_cell.angle_beta   90.00
_cell.angle_gamma   90.00
#
_symmetry.space_group_name_H-M   'P 1'
#
loop_
_entity.id
_entity.type
_entity.pdbx_description
1 polymer ?
#
loop_
_entity_poly.entity_id
_entity_poly.type
_entity_poly.pdbx_seq_one_letter_code
_entity_poly.pdbx_strand_id
1 'polypeptide(L)'
;MSNTHLNRDEITTKVIALIKEVTGAETVTAKTSLTSELDIDSLTMVRVDILIQSNIGLALSADDLEGLNTVDDLVTRLLERGQKVEPSDE
;
A
#
# COMPACT_ATOMS: atom_id res chain seq x y z
N MET A 1 13.16 19.31 -13.16
CA MET A 1 11.68 19.41 -13.15
C MET A 1 11.17 18.12 -12.55
N SER A 2 10.96 18.07 -11.23
CA SER A 2 10.41 16.89 -10.57
C SER A 2 8.89 16.96 -10.67
N ASN A 3 8.35 16.62 -11.84
CA ASN A 3 6.94 16.27 -11.92
C ASN A 3 6.82 14.95 -11.18
N THR A 4 6.36 14.99 -9.93
CA THR A 4 6.02 13.81 -9.14
C THR A 4 4.77 13.16 -9.76
N HIS A 5 4.95 12.49 -10.89
CA HIS A 5 3.96 11.61 -11.47
C HIS A 5 4.30 10.22 -10.98
N LEU A 6 3.92 9.89 -9.74
CA LEU A 6 4.04 8.52 -9.23
C LEU A 6 3.38 7.58 -10.23
N ASN A 7 4.17 6.73 -10.87
CA ASN A 7 3.69 5.78 -11.87
C ASN A 7 3.14 4.56 -11.13
N ARG A 8 2.17 3.85 -11.73
CA ARG A 8 1.66 2.59 -11.16
C ARG A 8 2.82 1.64 -10.79
N ASP A 9 3.77 1.47 -11.70
CA ASP A 9 4.91 0.56 -11.49
C ASP A 9 5.79 0.98 -10.30
N GLU A 10 5.97 2.29 -10.09
CA GLU A 10 6.72 2.81 -8.93
C GLU A 10 5.97 2.53 -7.63
N ILE A 11 4.66 2.83 -7.59
CA ILE A 11 3.82 2.55 -6.42
C ILE A 11 3.79 1.05 -6.13
N THR A 12 3.56 0.21 -7.15
CA THR A 12 3.58 -1.25 -7.01
C THR A 12 4.90 -1.72 -6.43
N THR A 13 6.03 -1.25 -6.96
CA THR A 13 7.36 -1.64 -6.47
C THR A 13 7.55 -1.25 -5.00
N LYS A 14 7.14 -0.03 -4.62
CA LYS A 14 7.22 0.44 -3.23
C LYS A 14 6.30 -0.34 -2.30
N VAL A 15 5.03 -0.51 -2.67
CA VAL A 15 4.03 -1.25 -1.87
C VAL A 15 4.47 -2.69 -1.66
N ILE A 16 4.98 -3.37 -2.71
CA ILE A 16 5.54 -4.72 -2.58
C ILE A 16 6.70 -4.73 -1.58
N ALA A 17 7.64 -3.79 -1.67
CA ALA A 17 8.76 -3.72 -0.75
C ALA A 17 8.30 -3.55 0.71
N LEU A 18 7.34 -2.65 0.96
CA LEU A 18 6.77 -2.41 2.29
C LEU A 18 6.03 -3.65 2.83
N ILE A 19 5.23 -4.31 1.99
CA ILE A 19 4.53 -5.54 2.38
C ILE A 19 5.54 -6.63 2.74
N LYS A 20 6.62 -6.80 1.96
CA LYS A 20 7.68 -7.77 2.26
C LYS A 20 8.38 -7.46 3.59
N GLU A 21 8.58 -6.18 3.90
CA GLU A 21 9.17 -5.77 5.17
C GLU A 21 8.27 -6.12 6.37
N VAL A 22 6.96 -5.89 6.24
CA VAL A 22 6.00 -6.17 7.31
C VAL A 22 5.74 -7.67 7.49
N THR A 23 5.57 -8.39 6.39
CA THR A 23 5.22 -9.83 6.38
C THR A 23 6.43 -10.75 6.48
N GLY A 24 7.62 -10.26 6.15
CA GLY A 24 8.83 -11.08 6.00
C GLY A 24 8.80 -12.00 4.77
N ALA A 25 7.82 -11.84 3.87
CA ALA A 25 7.70 -12.69 2.69
C ALA A 25 8.84 -12.44 1.68
N GLU A 26 9.45 -13.52 1.19
CA GLU A 26 10.53 -13.42 0.19
C GLU A 26 10.00 -13.06 -1.20
N THR A 27 8.84 -13.61 -1.58
CA THR A 27 8.24 -13.45 -2.90
C THR A 27 6.82 -12.90 -2.77
N VAL A 28 6.65 -11.64 -3.16
CA VAL A 28 5.35 -10.95 -3.21
C VAL A 28 5.19 -10.38 -4.60
N THR A 29 4.02 -10.60 -5.20
CA THR A 29 3.67 -10.10 -6.53
C THR A 29 2.36 -9.33 -6.48
N ALA A 30 2.02 -8.60 -7.54
CA ALA A 30 0.74 -7.89 -7.64
C ALA A 30 -0.47 -8.83 -7.46
N LYS A 31 -0.37 -10.09 -7.88
CA LYS A 31 -1.45 -11.07 -7.78
C LYS A 31 -1.54 -11.77 -6.42
N THR A 32 -0.54 -11.56 -5.57
CA THR A 32 -0.46 -12.24 -4.28
C THR A 32 -1.58 -11.78 -3.38
N SER A 33 -2.26 -12.72 -2.72
CA SER A 33 -3.34 -12.41 -1.79
C SER A 33 -2.81 -11.89 -0.46
N LEU A 34 -3.30 -10.73 -0.03
CA LEU A 34 -2.94 -10.12 1.25
C LEU A 34 -3.43 -11.00 2.40
N THR A 35 -4.70 -11.41 2.36
CA THR A 35 -5.32 -12.16 3.46
C THR A 35 -5.05 -13.67 3.39
N SER A 36 -5.06 -14.26 2.19
CA SER A 36 -4.98 -15.72 2.05
C SER A 36 -3.56 -16.25 1.94
N GLU A 37 -2.64 -15.51 1.30
CA GLU A 37 -1.25 -15.95 1.11
C GLU A 37 -0.29 -15.30 2.09
N LEU A 38 -0.45 -14.00 2.36
CA LEU A 38 0.42 -13.25 3.26
C LEU A 38 -0.08 -13.16 4.70
N ASP A 39 -1.27 -13.71 4.98
CA ASP A 39 -1.92 -13.70 6.29
C ASP A 39 -1.96 -12.30 6.93
N ILE A 40 -2.18 -11.28 6.09
CA ILE A 40 -2.33 -9.89 6.54
C ILE A 40 -3.71 -9.75 7.18
N ASP A 41 -3.70 -9.63 8.50
CA ASP A 41 -4.87 -9.24 9.27
C ASP A 41 -5.19 -7.75 9.11
N SER A 42 -6.34 -7.33 9.64
CA SER A 42 -6.78 -5.94 9.59
C SER A 42 -5.84 -4.97 10.31
N LEU A 43 -5.12 -5.41 11.35
CA LEU A 43 -4.15 -4.58 12.08
C LEU A 43 -2.88 -4.35 11.25
N THR A 44 -2.42 -5.39 10.57
CA THR A 44 -1.27 -5.40 9.67
C THR A 44 -1.58 -4.57 8.44
N MET A 45 -2.81 -4.63 7.93
CA MET A 45 -3.28 -3.77 6.84
C MET A 45 -3.15 -2.28 7.20
N VAL A 46 -3.58 -1.89 8.41
CA VAL A 46 -3.40 -0.51 8.92
C VAL A 46 -1.93 -0.14 9.01
N ARG A 47 -1.06 -1.06 9.44
CA ARG A 47 0.39 -0.80 9.51
C ARG A 47 1.00 -0.60 8.12
N VAL A 48 0.59 -1.39 7.14
CA VAL A 48 1.01 -1.23 5.74
C VAL A 48 0.55 0.12 5.19
N ASP A 49 -0.69 0.54 5.46
CA ASP A 49 -1.21 1.85 5.06
C ASP A 49 -0.40 3.01 5.68
N ILE A 50 -0.07 2.95 6.97
CA ILE A 50 0.78 3.95 7.64
C ILE A 50 2.17 4.04 6.96
N LEU A 51 2.77 2.90 6.61
CA LEU A 51 4.04 2.88 5.90
C LEU A 51 3.93 3.47 4.49
N ILE A 52 2.83 3.19 3.79
CA ILE A 52 2.54 3.75 2.47
C ILE A 52 2.37 5.27 2.57
N GLN A 53 1.61 5.76 3.56
CA GLN A 53 1.49 7.18 3.87
C GLN A 53 2.86 7.82 4.10
N SER A 54 3.72 7.19 4.90
CA SER A 54 5.05 7.73 5.21
C SER A 54 6.01 7.73 4.00
N ASN A 55 5.95 6.71 3.14
CA ASN A 55 6.90 6.53 2.03
C ASN A 55 6.43 7.04 0.67
N ILE A 56 5.11 7.09 0.46
CA ILE A 56 4.45 7.48 -0.80
C ILE A 56 3.71 8.81 -0.64
N GLY A 57 3.28 9.16 0.58
CA GLY A 57 2.49 10.37 0.82
C GLY A 57 1.03 10.21 0.42
N LEU A 58 0.55 8.96 0.32
CA LEU A 58 -0.85 8.61 0.03
C LEU A 58 -1.42 7.79 1.18
N ALA A 59 -2.63 8.10 1.60
CA ALA A 59 -3.37 7.33 2.60
C ALA A 59 -4.72 6.87 2.03
N LEU A 60 -5.17 5.70 2.49
CA LEU A 60 -6.52 5.20 2.24
C LEU A 60 -7.43 5.41 3.45
N SER A 61 -8.74 5.53 3.19
CA SER A 61 -9.72 5.51 4.27
C SER A 61 -9.93 4.07 4.78
N ALA A 62 -10.48 3.91 5.99
CA ALA A 62 -10.79 2.59 6.53
C ALA A 62 -11.71 1.78 5.61
N ASP A 63 -12.70 2.44 5.00
CA ASP A 63 -13.62 1.82 4.04
C ASP A 63 -12.90 1.40 2.74
N ASP A 64 -11.83 2.10 2.36
CA ASP A 64 -11.02 1.75 1.19
C ASP A 64 -10.08 0.57 1.44
N LEU A 65 -9.62 0.41 2.67
CA LEU A 65 -8.88 -0.76 3.12
C LEU A 65 -9.79 -2.00 3.21
N GLU A 66 -11.10 -1.80 3.39
CA GLU A 66 -12.07 -2.88 3.39
C GLU A 66 -12.24 -3.48 1.97
N GLY A 67 -12.20 -4.80 1.90
CA GLY A 67 -12.37 -5.54 0.65
C GLY A 67 -11.12 -5.65 -0.23
N LEU A 68 -9.94 -5.27 0.27
CA LEU A 68 -8.67 -5.51 -0.41
C LEU A 68 -8.28 -7.00 -0.29
N ASN A 69 -8.15 -7.69 -1.43
CA ASN A 69 -7.79 -9.11 -1.46
C ASN A 69 -6.36 -9.33 -1.93
N THR A 70 -5.87 -8.51 -2.85
CA THR A 70 -4.55 -8.64 -3.48
C THR A 70 -3.73 -7.36 -3.41
N VAL A 71 -2.43 -7.49 -3.65
CA VAL A 71 -1.52 -6.33 -3.76
C VAL A 71 -1.94 -5.39 -4.88
N ASP A 72 -2.42 -5.93 -6.01
CA ASP A 72 -2.90 -5.13 -7.14
C ASP A 72 -4.16 -4.33 -6.77
N ASP A 73 -5.06 -4.90 -5.96
CA ASP A 73 -6.24 -4.19 -5.45
C ASP A 73 -5.81 -2.99 -4.60
N LEU A 74 -4.84 -3.18 -3.71
CA LEU A 74 -4.31 -2.11 -2.85
C LEU A 74 -3.68 -0.99 -3.69
N VAL A 75 -2.84 -1.34 -4.67
CA VAL A 75 -2.22 -0.36 -5.56
C VAL A 75 -3.26 0.38 -6.40
N THR A 76 -4.23 -0.34 -6.97
CA THR A 76 -5.32 0.26 -7.75
C THR A 76 -6.13 1.20 -6.89
N ARG A 77 -6.45 0.79 -5.66
CA ARG A 77 -7.18 1.63 -4.71
C ARG A 77 -6.40 2.89 -4.34
N LEU A 78 -5.09 2.79 -4.12
CA LEU A 78 -4.24 3.97 -3.88
C LEU A 78 -4.22 4.93 -5.08
N LEU A 79 -4.20 4.41 -6.30
CA LEU A 79 -4.23 5.26 -7.50
C LEU A 79 -5.59 5.95 -7.69
N GLU A 80 -6.69 5.28 -7.36
CA GLU A 80 -8.05 5.79 -7.57
C GLU A 80 -8.57 6.64 -6.40
N ARG A 81 -8.22 6.28 -5.17
CA ARG A 81 -8.78 6.82 -3.92
C ARG A 81 -7.74 7.38 -2.96
N GLY A 82 -6.45 7.14 -3.21
CA GLY A 82 -5.36 7.61 -2.36
C GLY A 82 -5.40 9.12 -2.18
N GLN A 83 -5.54 9.55 -0.94
CA GLN A 83 -5.53 10.96 -0.60
C GLN A 83 -4.12 11.37 -0.27
N LYS A 84 -3.65 12.46 -0.88
CA LYS A 84 -2.35 13.02 -0.55
C LYS A 84 -2.38 13.50 0.88
N VAL A 85 -1.53 12.89 1.69
CA VAL A 85 -1.35 13.24 3.10
C VAL A 85 -0.05 14.02 3.20
N GLU A 86 -0.17 15.29 3.55
CA GLU A 86 0.97 16.07 3.98
C GLU A 86 1.46 15.46 5.30
N PRO A 87 2.77 15.24 5.49
CA PRO A 87 3.27 14.83 6.80
C PRO A 87 2.88 15.94 7.78
N SER A 88 2.02 15.62 8.74
CA SER A 88 1.70 16.55 9.82
C SER A 88 3.00 16.83 10.58
N ASP A 89 3.55 18.02 10.39
CA ASP A 89 4.62 18.57 11.21
C ASP A 89 4.06 18.75 12.63
N GLU A 90 4.15 17.73 13.49
CA GLU A 90 3.88 17.85 14.93
C GLU A 90 4.93 17.15 15.79
#